data_AF-A0A558A699-F1
#
_entry.id   AF-A0A558A699-F1
#
_cell.length_a   1.000
_cell.length_b   1.000
_cell.length_c   1.000
_cell.angle_alpha   90.00
_cell.angle_beta   90.00
_cell.angle_gamma   90.00
#
_symmetry.space_group_name_H-M   'P 1'
#
loop_
_entity.id
_entity.type
_entity.pdbx_description
1 polymer ?
#
loop_
_entity_poly.entity_id
_entity_poly.type
_entity_poly.pdbx_seq_one_letter_code
_entity_poly.pdbx_strand_id
1 'polypeptide(L)' 'MRRVDTQYPVDPTEDAEEPRFTFGLIRDVAGLLADKGYPKVENSQDFVRLQQALYEFLYSTEFWHYF' A
#
# COMPACT_ATOMS: atom_id res chain seq x y z
N MET A 1 12.69 9.25 22.20
CA MET A 1 12.93 9.36 20.75
C MET A 1 13.33 7.97 20.26
N ARG A 2 12.35 7.15 19.86
CA ARG A 2 12.63 5.79 19.35
C ARG A 2 13.27 5.98 17.98
N ARG A 3 14.49 5.47 17.78
CA ARG A 3 15.02 5.34 16.41
C ARG A 3 14.13 4.31 15.74
N VAL A 4 13.41 4.73 14.70
CA VAL A 4 12.83 3.78 13.76
C VAL A 4 14.03 3.36 12.91
N ASP A 5 14.69 2.28 13.32
CA ASP A 5 15.65 1.61 12.46
C ASP A 5 14.84 0.94 11.35
N THR A 6 14.47 1.71 10.31
CA THR A 6 13.61 1.22 9.23
C THR A 6 14.38 0.28 8.33
N GLN A 7 14.51 -0.98 8.76
CA GLN A 7 15.05 -2.05 7.94
C GLN A 7 13.92 -2.59 7.07
N TYR A 8 13.95 -2.28 5.77
CA TYR A 8 13.04 -2.86 4.80
C TYR A 8 13.46 -4.29 4.45
N PRO A 9 12.52 -5.22 4.19
CA PRO A 9 11.06 -5.07 4.30
C PRO A 9 10.59 -5.17 5.76
N VAL A 10 9.61 -4.33 6.13
CA VAL A 10 9.06 -4.27 7.51
C VAL A 10 8.01 -5.38 7.67
N ASP A 11 8.08 -6.20 8.72
CA ASP A 11 7.10 -7.26 8.96
C ASP A 11 5.66 -6.67 9.06
N PRO A 12 4.68 -7.14 8.27
CA PRO A 12 3.31 -6.62 8.30
C PRO A 12 2.57 -6.84 9.63
N THR A 13 3.06 -7.75 10.49
CA THR A 13 2.43 -8.10 11.77
C THR A 13 2.96 -7.30 12.98
N GLU A 14 4.12 -6.66 12.85
CA GLU A 14 4.80 -5.99 13.98
C GLU A 14 4.17 -4.64 14.38
N ASP A 15 3.41 -3.98 13.50
CA ASP A 15 2.77 -2.69 13.77
C ASP A 15 1.23 -2.74 13.65
N ALA A 16 0.59 -3.68 14.33
CA ALA A 16 -0.88 -3.73 14.37
C ALA A 16 -1.52 -2.45 14.96
N GLU A 17 -0.76 -1.66 15.72
CA GLU A 17 -1.26 -0.43 16.36
C GLU A 17 -1.13 0.83 15.48
N GLU A 18 -0.33 0.81 14.41
CA GLU A 18 -0.19 1.94 13.49
C GLU A 18 -0.61 1.52 12.06
N PRO A 19 -1.78 1.98 11.56
CA PRO A 19 -2.26 1.55 10.26
C PRO A 19 -1.33 2.02 9.13
N ARG A 20 -0.64 1.07 8.48
CA ARG A 20 0.30 1.36 7.38
C ARG A 20 -0.38 1.88 6.11
N PHE A 21 -1.57 1.36 5.81
CA PHE A 21 -2.39 1.77 4.67
C PHE A 21 -3.48 2.75 5.10
N THR A 22 -3.07 3.95 5.50
CA THR A 22 -3.99 5.02 5.88
C THR A 22 -4.82 5.52 4.69
N PHE A 23 -5.97 6.14 4.98
CA PHE A 23 -6.79 6.74 3.93
C PHE A 23 -6.04 7.78 3.08
N GLY A 24 -5.23 8.62 3.72
CA GLY A 24 -4.41 9.63 3.05
C GLY A 24 -3.41 9.00 2.08
N LEU A 25 -2.67 7.99 2.53
CA LEU A 25 -1.70 7.28 1.68
C LEU A 25 -2.36 6.67 0.45
N ILE A 26 -3.48 5.96 0.62
CA ILE A 26 -4.19 5.34 -0.51
C ILE A 26 -4.69 6.39 -1.50
N ARG A 27 -5.19 7.53 -1.01
CA ARG A 27 -5.63 8.64 -1.88
C ARG A 27 -4.47 9.24 -2.67
N ASP A 28 -3.32 9.44 -2.04
CA ASP A 28 -2.16 10.02 -2.71
C ASP A 28 -1.59 9.06 -3.77
N VAL A 29 -1.55 7.76 -3.47
CA VAL A 29 -1.17 6.72 -4.45
C VAL A 29 -2.18 6.65 -5.60
N ALA A 30 -3.48 6.74 -5.32
CA ALA A 30 -4.51 6.77 -6.36
C ALA A 30 -4.32 7.95 -7.32
N GLY A 31 -3.98 9.13 -6.80
CA GLY A 31 -3.65 10.31 -7.60
C GLY A 31 -2.42 10.07 -8.48
N LEU A 32 -1.35 9.54 -7.90
CA LEU A 32 -0.12 9.21 -8.64
C LEU A 32 -0.39 8.23 -9.79
N LEU A 33 -1.15 7.16 -9.55
CA LEU A 33 -1.49 6.17 -10.58
C LEU A 33 -2.33 6.80 -11.70
N ALA A 34 -3.33 7.61 -11.35
CA ALA A 34 -4.13 8.34 -12.33
C ALA A 34 -3.27 9.27 -13.21
N ASP A 35 -2.30 9.96 -12.62
CA ASP A 35 -1.37 10.82 -13.37
C ASP A 35 -0.45 10.02 -14.32
N LYS A 36 -0.28 8.72 -14.08
CA LYS A 36 0.43 7.80 -14.99
C LYS A 36 -0.48 7.12 -16.01
N GLY A 37 -1.76 7.49 -16.06
CA GLY A 37 -2.73 6.95 -17.02
C GLY A 37 -3.45 5.70 -16.56
N TYR A 38 -3.33 5.31 -15.28
CA TYR A 38 -4.17 4.25 -14.72
C TYR A 38 -5.59 4.76 -14.44
N PRO A 39 -6.58 3.87 -14.32
CA PRO A 39 -7.94 4.25 -13.95
C PRO A 39 -7.99 5.01 -12.62
N LYS A 40 -8.89 6.01 -12.56
CA LYS A 40 -9.16 6.74 -11.33
C LYS A 40 -9.95 5.87 -10.36
N VAL A 41 -9.73 6.08 -9.06
CA VAL A 41 -10.59 5.54 -8.00
C VAL A 41 -11.89 6.35 -7.99
N GLU A 42 -13.01 5.74 -8.38
CA GLU A 42 -14.29 6.44 -8.51
C GLU A 42 -15.24 6.19 -7.34
N ASN A 43 -15.02 5.10 -6.59
CA ASN A 43 -15.89 4.68 -5.50
C ASN A 43 -15.10 3.98 -4.38
N SER A 44 -15.79 3.67 -3.28
CA SER A 44 -15.20 2.99 -2.12
C SER A 44 -14.69 1.59 -2.42
N GLN A 45 -15.26 0.90 -3.40
CA GLN A 45 -14.80 -0.44 -3.76
C GLN A 45 -13.45 -0.40 -4.50
N ASP A 46 -13.25 0.58 -5.39
CA ASP A 46 -11.96 0.81 -6.04
C ASP A 46 -10.89 1.19 -5.01
N PHE A 47 -11.28 1.99 -4.00
CA PHE A 47 -10.40 2.35 -2.90
C PHE A 47 -9.92 1.12 -2.11
N VAL A 48 -10.84 0.22 -1.74
CA VAL A 48 -10.49 -1.02 -1.01
C VAL A 48 -9.63 -1.95 -1.87
N ARG A 49 -9.93 -2.06 -3.17
CA ARG A 49 -9.12 -2.85 -4.10
C ARG A 49 -7.69 -2.33 -4.21
N LEU A 50 -7.52 -1.00 -4.29
CA LEU A 50 -6.19 -0.39 -4.32
C LEU A 50 -5.44 -0.65 -3.00
N GLN A 51 -6.12 -0.53 -1.86
CA GLN A 51 -5.53 -0.84 -0.55
C GLN A 51 -5.03 -2.29 -0.47
N GLN A 52 -5.83 -3.26 -0.91
CA GLN A 52 -5.46 -4.67 -0.93
C GLN A 52 -4.30 -4.95 -1.90
N ALA A 53 -4.35 -4.39 -3.12
CA ALA A 53 -3.29 -4.56 -4.11
C ALA A 53 -1.94 -4.02 -3.62
N LEU A 54 -1.93 -2.88 -2.91
CA LEU A 54 -0.70 -2.34 -2.33
C LEU A 54 -0.19 -3.18 -1.15
N TYR A 55 -1.09 -3.73 -0.34
CA TYR A 55 -0.73 -4.69 0.70
C TYR A 55 -0.06 -5.91 0.09
N GLU A 56 -0.67 -6.51 -0.93
CA GLU A 56 -0.12 -7.68 -1.62
C GLU A 56 1.20 -7.35 -2.33
N PHE A 57 1.31 -6.21 -3.01
CA PHE A 57 2.53 -5.79 -3.67
C PHE A 57 3.73 -5.67 -2.70
N LEU A 58 3.49 -5.16 -1.50
CA LEU A 58 4.56 -4.92 -0.52
C LEU A 58 4.88 -6.13 0.36
N TYR A 59 3.88 -6.99 0.63
CA TYR A 59 4.01 -8.05 1.64
C TYR A 59 3.79 -9.47 1.11
N SER A 60 3.29 -9.65 -0.11
CA SER A 60 3.18 -10.98 -0.69
C SER A 60 4.54 -11.48 -1.18
N THR A 61 4.93 -12.68 -0.74
CA THR A 61 6.11 -13.39 -1.24
C THR A 61 5.91 -14.02 -2.62
N GLU A 62 4.68 -14.08 -3.12
CA GLU A 62 4.32 -14.67 -4.42
C GLU A 62 4.46 -13.68 -5.60
N PHE A 63 4.63 -12.39 -5.34
CA PHE A 63 4.66 -11.35 -6.38
C PHE A 63 5.90 -11.42 -7.30
N TRP A 64 6.93 -12.19 -6.91
CA TRP A 64 8.19 -12.35 -7.64
C TRP A 64 8.15 -13.37 -8.80
N HIS A 65 7.01 -14.02 -9.06
CA HIS A 65 6.88 -14.95 -10.19
C HIS A 65 6.43 -14.30 -11.51
N TYR A 66 6.08 -13.01 -11.49
CA TYR A 66 5.61 -12.26 -12.66
C TYR A 66 6.61 -11.18 -13.15
N PHE A 67 7.82 -11.13 -12.59
CA PHE A 67 8.96 -10.33 -13.03
C PHE A 67 10.23 -11.18 -13.07
#